data_AF-A0A7X8QRF1-F1
#
_entry.id   AF-A0A7X8QRF1-F1
#
_cell.length_a   1.000
_cell.length_b   1.000
_cell.length_c   1.000
_cell.angle_alpha   90.00
_cell.angle_beta   90.00
_cell.angle_gamma   90.00
#
_symmetry.space_group_name_H-M   'P 1'
#
loop_
_entity.id
_entity.type
_entity.pdbx_description
1 polymer ?
#
loop_
_entity_poly.entity_id
_entity_poly.type
_entity_poly.pdbx_seq_one_letter_code
_entity_poly.pdbx_strand_id
1 'polypeptide(L)'
;MSIREIISIVGVLIIGMAIYNIVFIFTMKRNIKKVFKIFEEKNAISAKTSITARELNIREQSVVERAFKKRDNRALALNFLLNSEAVIVTPYGTYYLDKNRMIALKEELNFIARMMIPNIDN
;
A
#
# COMPACT_ATOMS: atom_id res chain seq x y z
N MET A 1 -3.21 24.35 -33.96
CA MET A 1 -2.38 23.23 -33.46
C MET A 1 -2.45 22.11 -34.48
N SER A 2 -1.30 21.64 -34.97
CA SER A 2 -1.22 20.58 -35.97
C SER A 2 -1.50 19.20 -35.36
N ILE A 3 -1.94 18.25 -36.19
CA ILE A 3 -2.16 16.85 -35.75
C ILE A 3 -0.88 16.25 -35.15
N ARG A 4 0.30 16.62 -35.67
CA ARG A 4 1.60 16.18 -35.14
C ARG A 4 1.82 16.70 -33.72
N GLU A 5 1.55 17.98 -33.48
CA GLU A 5 1.64 18.57 -32.14
C GLU A 5 0.68 17.88 -31.17
N ILE A 6 -0.54 17.56 -31.60
CA ILE A 6 -1.53 16.88 -30.76
C ILE A 6 -1.03 15.48 -30.37
N ILE A 7 -0.53 14.71 -31.35
CA ILE A 7 0.05 13.38 -31.11
C ILE A 7 1.23 13.46 -30.15
N SER A 8 2.12 14.44 -30.33
CA SER A 8 3.27 14.64 -29.43
C SER A 8 2.85 14.96 -28.00
N ILE A 9 1.89 15.86 -27.79
CA ILE A 9 1.39 16.19 -26.45
C ILE A 9 0.74 14.98 -25.80
N VAL A 10 -0.14 14.28 -26.52
CA VAL A 10 -0.79 13.06 -26.01
C VAL A 10 0.25 12.00 -25.65
N GLY A 11 1.27 11.80 -26.51
CA GLY A 11 2.36 10.86 -26.24
C GLY A 11 3.11 11.17 -24.96
N VAL A 12 3.46 12.45 -24.73
CA VAL A 12 4.14 12.89 -23.50
C VAL A 12 3.27 12.64 -22.27
N LEU A 13 1.97 12.91 -22.34
CA LEU A 13 1.05 12.66 -21.22
C LEU A 13 0.96 11.17 -20.87
N ILE A 14 0.85 10.30 -21.87
CA ILE A 14 0.81 8.84 -21.67
C ILE A 14 2.11 8.36 -21.02
N ILE A 15 3.27 8.81 -21.51
CA ILE A 15 4.58 8.45 -20.94
C ILE A 15 4.69 8.94 -19.50
N GLY A 16 4.28 10.18 -19.21
CA GLY A 16 4.25 10.74 -17.87
C GLY A 16 3.38 9.91 -16.91
N MET A 17 2.18 9.52 -17.35
CA MET A 17 1.30 8.64 -16.58
C MET A 17 1.91 7.25 -16.35
N ALA A 18 2.58 6.67 -17.35
CA ALA A 18 3.25 5.38 -17.21
C ALA A 18 4.36 5.43 -16.16
N ILE A 19 5.23 6.44 -16.22
CA ILE A 19 6.31 6.65 -15.24
C ILE A 19 5.73 6.83 -13.84
N TYR A 20 4.69 7.66 -13.69
CA TYR A 20 4.02 7.87 -12.42
C TYR A 20 3.49 6.56 -11.81
N ASN A 21 2.80 5.75 -12.61
CA ASN A 21 2.26 4.46 -12.15
C ASN A 21 3.38 3.50 -11.72
N ILE A 22 4.47 3.41 -12.47
CA ILE A 22 5.62 2.58 -12.12
C ILE A 22 6.18 2.98 -10.75
N VAL A 23 6.45 4.27 -10.55
CA VAL A 23 6.95 4.80 -9.27
C VAL A 23 5.97 4.51 -8.13
N PHE A 24 4.67 4.67 -8.38
CA PHE A 24 3.62 4.39 -7.41
C PHE A 24 3.62 2.91 -6.99
N ILE A 25 3.67 1.97 -7.94
CA ILE A 25 3.68 0.52 -7.67
C ILE A 25 4.88 0.14 -6.80
N PHE A 26 6.09 0.57 -7.16
CA PHE A 26 7.30 0.27 -6.38
C PHE A 26 7.20 0.85 -4.97
N THR A 27 6.65 2.06 -4.85
CA THR A 27 6.44 2.72 -3.58
C THR A 27 5.44 1.96 -2.71
N MET A 28 4.29 1.57 -3.26
CA MET A 28 3.28 0.80 -2.54
C MET A 28 3.80 -0.57 -2.14
N LYS A 29 4.43 -1.31 -3.05
CA LYS A 29 5.05 -2.62 -2.75
C LYS A 29 5.99 -2.56 -1.56
N ARG A 30 6.88 -1.56 -1.54
CA ARG A 30 7.83 -1.39 -0.44
C ARG A 30 7.13 -1.10 0.89
N ASN A 31 6.08 -0.28 0.87
CA ASN A 31 5.39 0.12 2.11
C ASN A 31 4.44 -0.97 2.60
N ILE A 32 3.73 -1.68 1.73
CA ILE A 32 2.94 -2.88 2.07
C ILE A 32 3.85 -3.91 2.72
N LYS A 33 5.03 -4.20 2.14
CA LYS A 33 6.00 -5.11 2.76
C LYS A 33 6.43 -4.68 4.17
N LYS A 34 6.62 -3.37 4.39
CA LYS A 34 6.93 -2.83 5.73
C LYS A 34 5.79 -3.01 6.72
N VAL A 35 4.55 -2.72 6.30
CA VAL A 35 3.36 -2.91 7.13
C VAL A 35 3.19 -4.38 7.49
N PHE A 36 3.25 -5.26 6.50
CA PHE A 36 3.21 -6.72 6.69
C PHE A 36 4.26 -7.19 7.71
N LYS A 37 5.51 -6.74 7.57
CA LYS A 37 6.59 -7.08 8.49
C LYS A 37 6.30 -6.64 9.93
N ILE A 38 5.67 -5.49 10.14
CA ILE A 38 5.29 -5.02 11.49
C ILE A 38 4.27 -5.98 12.12
N PHE A 39 3.28 -6.45 11.35
CA PHE A 39 2.32 -7.43 11.84
C PHE A 39 2.98 -8.78 12.14
N GLU A 40 3.87 -9.28 11.27
CA GLU A 40 4.61 -10.53 11.51
C GLU A 40 5.52 -10.45 12.74
N GLU A 41 6.33 -9.39 12.86
CA GLU A 41 7.25 -9.19 14.00
C GLU A 41 6.51 -9.14 15.34
N LYS A 42 5.24 -8.70 15.33
CA LYS A 42 4.37 -8.64 16.51
C LYS A 42 3.45 -9.85 16.66
N ASN A 43 3.59 -10.85 15.77
CA ASN A 43 2.70 -12.00 15.68
C ASN A 43 1.21 -11.63 15.52
N ALA A 44 0.92 -10.44 14.99
CA ALA A 44 -0.42 -9.88 14.85
C ALA A 44 -1.11 -10.35 13.57
N ILE A 45 -1.18 -11.68 13.41
CA ILE A 45 -1.72 -12.39 12.25
C ILE A 45 -3.08 -13.05 12.52
N SER A 46 -3.69 -12.76 13.67
CA SER A 46 -5.01 -13.27 14.06
C SER A 46 -5.71 -12.33 15.02
N ALA A 47 -7.03 -12.47 15.17
CA ALA A 47 -7.81 -11.68 16.13
C ALA A 47 -7.30 -11.80 17.58
N LYS A 48 -6.81 -12.99 17.98
CA LYS A 48 -6.28 -13.28 19.32
C LYS A 48 -4.97 -12.54 19.61
N THR A 49 -4.20 -12.24 18.58
CA THR A 49 -2.89 -11.58 18.67
C THR A 49 -2.91 -10.17 18.08
N SER A 50 -4.10 -9.59 17.94
CA SER A 50 -4.29 -8.24 17.39
C SER A 50 -3.59 -7.17 18.25
N ILE A 51 -3.09 -6.12 17.59
CA ILE A 51 -2.29 -5.05 18.19
C ILE A 51 -2.98 -3.70 18.08
N THR A 52 -2.70 -2.80 19.01
CA THR A 52 -3.25 -1.44 19.00
C THR A 52 -2.60 -0.55 17.93
N ALA A 53 -3.25 0.56 17.59
CA ALA A 53 -2.66 1.59 16.73
C ALA A 53 -1.31 2.13 17.26
N ARG A 54 -1.17 2.21 18.59
CA ARG A 54 0.07 2.63 19.25
C ARG A 54 1.21 1.63 18.99
N GLU A 55 0.90 0.34 19.02
CA GLU A 55 1.86 -0.72 18.73
C GLU A 55 2.23 -0.79 17.26
N LEU A 56 1.28 -0.53 16.35
CA LEU A 56 1.54 -0.42 14.91
C LEU A 56 2.56 0.68 14.57
N ASN A 57 2.54 1.78 15.33
CA ASN A 57 3.46 2.92 15.16
C ASN A 57 3.55 3.41 13.70
N ILE A 58 2.40 3.40 13.01
CA ILE A 58 2.21 3.95 11.68
C ILE A 58 1.39 5.22 11.85
N ARG A 59 1.98 6.36 11.48
CA ARG A 59 1.32 7.67 11.56
C ARG A 59 1.32 8.32 10.20
N GLU A 60 0.24 9.01 9.88
CA GLU A 60 0.22 9.90 8.72
C GLU A 60 1.21 11.05 8.94
N GLN A 61 1.99 11.34 7.90
CA GLN A 61 2.84 12.52 7.88
C GLN A 61 2.00 13.75 7.54
N SER A 62 2.18 14.82 8.30
CA SER A 62 1.58 16.12 7.98
C SER A 62 2.11 16.68 6.65
N VAL A 63 1.40 17.65 6.06
CA VAL A 63 1.81 18.30 4.79
C VAL A 63 3.21 18.89 4.89
N VAL A 64 3.52 19.56 6.01
CA VAL A 64 4.85 20.14 6.29
C VAL A 64 5.91 19.04 6.39
N GLU A 65 5.64 17.97 7.11
CA GLU A 65 6.58 16.85 7.21
C GLU A 65 6.85 16.19 5.86
N ARG A 66 5.86 16.11 4.97
CA ARG A 66 6.05 15.55 3.62
C ARG A 66 6.90 16.43 2.71
N ALA A 67 7.02 17.72 3.01
CA ALA A 67 7.89 18.65 2.29
C ALA A 67 9.36 18.56 2.76
N PHE A 68 9.59 18.37 4.05
CA PHE A 68 10.93 18.39 4.65
C PHE A 68 11.52 17.01 4.96
N LYS A 69 10.69 15.97 5.16
CA LYS A 69 11.13 14.61 5.48
C LYS A 69 10.89 13.69 4.30
N LYS A 70 11.63 12.58 4.27
CA LYS A 70 11.39 11.48 3.33
C LYS A 70 9.95 11.01 3.47
N ARG A 71 9.23 10.96 2.34
CA ARG A 71 7.84 10.49 2.29
C ARG A 71 7.75 9.07 2.84
N ASP A 72 6.97 8.93 3.90
CA ASP A 72 6.58 7.66 4.49
C ASP A 72 5.16 7.34 4.05
N ASN A 73 5.02 6.31 3.22
CA ASN A 73 3.73 5.89 2.69
C ASN A 73 3.21 4.64 3.41
N ARG A 74 3.71 4.31 4.61
CA ARG A 74 3.17 3.20 5.42
C ARG A 74 1.71 3.43 5.80
N ALA A 75 1.31 4.66 6.11
CA ALA A 75 -0.09 4.97 6.40
C ALA A 75 -0.99 4.76 5.17
N LEU A 76 -0.54 5.19 3.99
CA LEU A 76 -1.25 4.92 2.73
C LEU A 76 -1.35 3.41 2.45
N ALA A 77 -0.27 2.65 2.67
CA ALA A 77 -0.28 1.20 2.52
C ALA A 77 -1.21 0.52 3.53
N LEU A 78 -1.22 0.97 4.79
CA LEU A 78 -2.12 0.45 5.82
C LEU A 78 -3.59 0.72 5.45
N ASN A 79 -3.92 1.93 5.01
CA ASN A 79 -5.26 2.28 4.55
C ASN A 79 -5.69 1.44 3.36
N PHE A 80 -4.79 1.19 2.40
CA PHE A 80 -5.05 0.28 1.28
C PHE A 80 -5.40 -1.14 1.78
N LEU A 81 -4.63 -1.68 2.73
CA LEU A 81 -4.84 -3.02 3.29
C LEU A 81 -6.11 -3.12 4.14
N LEU A 82 -6.50 -2.04 4.83
CA LEU A 82 -7.76 -1.95 5.58
C LEU A 82 -8.95 -1.95 4.62
N ASN A 83 -8.89 -1.13 3.56
CA ASN A 83 -9.95 -1.06 2.56
C ASN A 83 -10.10 -2.35 1.75
N SER A 84 -9.05 -3.16 1.68
CA SER A 84 -9.07 -4.47 1.03
C SER A 84 -9.36 -5.62 1.99
N GLU A 85 -9.70 -5.33 3.25
CA GLU A 85 -9.98 -6.29 4.33
C GLU A 85 -8.81 -7.23 4.67
N ALA A 86 -7.62 -6.97 4.13
CA ALA A 86 -6.44 -7.78 4.39
C ALA A 86 -5.80 -7.45 5.75
N VAL A 87 -6.06 -6.25 6.26
CA VAL A 87 -5.92 -5.89 7.67
C VAL A 87 -7.33 -5.70 8.23
N ILE A 88 -7.61 -6.36 9.35
CA ILE A 88 -8.93 -6.37 9.98
C ILE A 88 -8.84 -5.60 11.29
N VAL A 89 -9.85 -4.75 11.51
CA VAL A 89 -10.06 -4.03 12.78
C VAL A 89 -11.02 -4.84 13.63
N THR A 90 -10.62 -5.19 14.84
CA THR A 90 -11.49 -5.87 15.79
C THR A 90 -12.51 -4.89 16.41
N PRO A 91 -13.58 -5.39 17.04
CA PRO A 91 -14.51 -4.54 17.79
C PRO A 91 -13.85 -3.69 18.90
N TYR A 92 -12.67 -4.09 19.36
CA TYR A 92 -11.90 -3.39 20.40
C TYR A 92 -10.93 -2.34 19.84
N GLY A 93 -10.95 -2.08 18.53
CA GLY A 93 -10.06 -1.11 17.89
C GLY A 93 -8.61 -1.57 17.76
N THR A 94 -8.35 -2.87 17.86
CA THR A 94 -7.06 -3.49 17.55
C THR A 94 -7.05 -4.01 16.11
N TYR A 95 -5.86 -4.27 15.59
CA TYR A 95 -5.62 -4.60 14.20
C TYR A 95 -4.89 -5.95 14.10
N TYR A 96 -5.26 -6.77 13.13
CA TYR A 96 -4.45 -7.92 12.73
C TYR A 96 -4.45 -8.07 11.22
N LEU A 97 -3.41 -8.73 10.70
CA LEU A 97 -3.28 -9.03 9.29
C LEU A 97 -3.79 -10.45 9.01
N ASP A 98 -4.66 -10.60 8.02
CA ASP A 98 -5.14 -11.91 7.57
C ASP A 98 -4.35 -12.35 6.34
N LYS A 99 -3.49 -13.37 6.50
CA LYS A 99 -2.66 -13.90 5.41
C LYS A 99 -3.50 -14.49 4.26
N ASN A 100 -4.61 -15.15 4.57
CA ASN A 100 -5.49 -15.73 3.55
C ASN A 100 -6.14 -14.62 2.74
N ARG A 101 -6.59 -13.55 3.41
CA ARG A 101 -7.17 -12.39 2.72
C ARG A 101 -6.14 -11.63 1.90
N MET A 102 -4.88 -11.57 2.33
CA MET A 102 -3.80 -11.02 1.51
C MET A 102 -3.54 -11.83 0.22
N ILE A 103 -3.61 -13.16 0.30
CA ILE A 103 -3.48 -14.03 -0.88
C ILE A 103 -4.65 -13.81 -1.83
N ALA A 104 -5.89 -13.88 -1.31
CA ALA A 104 -7.10 -13.62 -2.09
C ALA A 104 -7.07 -12.23 -2.75
N LEU A 105 -6.66 -11.19 -2.00
CA LEU A 105 -6.48 -9.85 -2.54
C LEU A 105 -5.55 -9.83 -3.75
N LYS A 106 -4.42 -10.54 -3.70
CA LYS A 106 -3.48 -10.59 -4.82
C LYS A 106 -4.09 -11.23 -6.08
N GLU A 107 -5.00 -12.19 -5.90
CA GLU A 107 -5.70 -12.88 -6.99
C GLU A 107 -6.84 -12.03 -7.57
N GLU A 108 -7.54 -11.27 -6.73
CA GLU A 108 -8.63 -10.37 -7.13
C GLU A 108 -8.12 -9.12 -7.88
N LEU A 109 -6.88 -8.69 -7.63
CA LEU A 109 -6.31 -7.49 -8.22
C LEU A 109 -5.88 -7.68 -9.69
N ASN A 110 -6.00 -6.60 -10.47
CA ASN A 110 -5.48 -6.56 -11.83
C ASN A 110 -3.95 -6.73 -11.87
N PHE A 111 -3.41 -7.00 -13.07
CA PHE A 111 -1.98 -7.26 -13.28
C PHE A 111 -1.05 -6.18 -12.69
N ILE A 112 -1.47 -4.91 -12.71
CA ILE A 112 -0.67 -3.81 -12.21
C ILE A 112 -0.70 -3.78 -10.67
N ALA A 113 -1.89 -3.84 -10.08
CA ALA A 113 -2.09 -3.76 -8.65
C ALA A 113 -1.57 -5.00 -7.91
N ARG A 114 -1.65 -6.20 -8.51
CA ARG A 114 -1.09 -7.42 -7.91
C ARG A 114 0.43 -7.32 -7.69
N MET A 115 1.14 -6.51 -8.48
CA MET A 115 2.58 -6.27 -8.29
C MET A 115 2.89 -5.49 -7.00
N MET A 116 1.91 -4.79 -6.43
CA MET A 116 2.03 -4.10 -5.15
C MET A 116 2.01 -5.07 -3.97
N ILE A 117 1.34 -6.22 -4.11
CA ILE A 117 1.28 -7.22 -3.05
C ILE A 117 2.58 -8.05 -3.04
N PRO A 118 3.35 -8.07 -1.94
CA PRO A 118 4.53 -8.93 -1.85
C PRO A 118 4.11 -10.42 -1.90
N ASN A 119 5.04 -11.29 -2.30
CA ASN A 119 4.84 -12.72 -2.09
C ASN A 119 4.84 -12.96 -0.57
N ILE A 120 3.79 -13.61 -0.08
CA ILE A 120 3.63 -13.99 1.31
C ILE A 120 3.90 -15.48 1.36
N ASP A 121 4.85 -15.86 2.20
CA ASP A 121 5.13 -17.25 2.49
C ASP A 121 4.10 -17.75 3.52
N ASN A 122 3.62 -18.99 3.33
CA ASN A 122 2.73 -19.65 4.28
C ASN A 122 3.45 -19.90 5.61
#